data_AF-A0A401MW18-F1
#
_entry.id   AF-A0A401MW18-F1
#
_cell.length_a   1.000
_cell.length_b   1.000
_cell.length_c   1.000
_cell.angle_alpha   90.00
_cell.angle_beta   90.00
_cell.angle_gamma   90.00
#
_symmetry.space_group_name_H-M   'P 1'
#
loop_
_entity.id
_entity.type
_entity.pdbx_description
1 polymer ?
#
loop_
_entity_poly.entity_id
_entity_poly.type
_entity_poly.pdbx_seq_one_letter_code
_entity_poly.pdbx_strand_id
1 'polypeptide(L)'
;MEAQTGDENSMLELYRTALRLRRDNPALGDGTMTWHDAPAGILAFHRAPGFVCVVNLSDEAYQLPDHTAIQLASGPIADGLLEPEHAVWLAV
;
A
#
# COMPACT_ATOMS: atom_id res chain seq x y z
N MET A 1 -13.53 -14.66 -21.70
CA MET A 1 -13.44 -14.02 -20.37
C MET A 1 -13.15 -15.15 -19.40
N GLU A 2 -11.91 -15.65 -19.38
CA GLU A 2 -11.52 -16.83 -18.60
C GLU A 2 -9.98 -16.86 -18.53
N ALA A 3 -9.45 -17.19 -17.34
CA ALA A 3 -8.04 -17.34 -16.93
C ALA A 3 -7.47 -16.26 -15.99
N GLN A 4 -7.99 -16.15 -14.77
CA GLN A 4 -7.22 -15.68 -13.59
C GLN A 4 -7.66 -16.42 -12.32
N THR A 5 -7.82 -17.74 -12.41
CA THR A 5 -8.11 -18.57 -11.24
C THR A 5 -6.84 -19.33 -10.90
N GLY A 6 -6.13 -18.90 -9.85
CA GLY A 6 -5.08 -19.71 -9.23
C GLY A 6 -3.65 -19.16 -9.20
N ASP A 7 -3.43 -17.84 -9.29
CA ASP A 7 -2.13 -17.25 -8.96
C ASP A 7 -2.28 -16.45 -7.67
N GLU A 8 -1.59 -16.86 -6.60
CA GLU A 8 -1.61 -16.16 -5.30
C GLU A 8 -1.03 -14.73 -5.40
N ASN A 9 -0.31 -14.45 -6.48
CA ASN A 9 0.19 -13.13 -6.87
C ASN A 9 -0.69 -12.41 -7.92
N SER A 10 -1.87 -12.94 -8.27
CA SER A 10 -2.76 -12.26 -9.21
C SER A 10 -3.26 -10.94 -8.62
N MET A 11 -3.35 -9.92 -9.47
CA MET A 11 -4.01 -8.64 -9.16
C MET A 11 -5.42 -8.83 -8.57
N LEU A 12 -6.10 -9.95 -8.90
CA LEU A 12 -7.40 -10.28 -8.32
C LEU A 12 -7.31 -10.64 -6.82
N GLU A 13 -6.31 -11.41 -6.41
CA GLU A 13 -6.10 -11.77 -5.00
C GLU A 13 -5.58 -10.57 -4.20
N LEU A 14 -4.75 -9.73 -4.81
CA LEU A 14 -4.37 -8.43 -4.25
C LEU A 14 -5.62 -7.57 -3.97
N TYR A 15 -6.51 -7.45 -4.95
CA TYR A 15 -7.75 -6.67 -4.82
C TYR A 15 -8.70 -7.24 -3.76
N ARG A 16 -8.87 -8.57 -3.72
CA ARG A 16 -9.67 -9.26 -2.68
C ARG A 16 -9.10 -9.01 -1.29
N THR A 17 -7.78 -9.04 -1.14
CA THR A 17 -7.10 -8.78 0.13
C THR A 17 -7.23 -7.31 0.54
N ALA A 18 -7.04 -6.37 -0.38
CA ALA A 18 -7.26 -4.95 -0.15
C ALA A 18 -8.69 -4.65 0.34
N LEU A 19 -9.70 -5.27 -0.28
CA LEU A 19 -11.10 -5.10 0.12
C LEU A 19 -11.41 -5.69 1.51
N ARG A 20 -10.80 -6.82 1.87
CA ARG A 20 -10.92 -7.40 3.21
C ARG A 20 -10.30 -6.49 4.27
N LEU A 21 -9.03 -6.10 4.07
CA LEU A 21 -8.32 -5.17 4.96
C LEU A 21 -9.06 -3.85 5.13
N ARG A 22 -9.63 -3.32 4.04
CA ARG A 22 -10.42 -2.09 4.08
C ARG A 22 -11.68 -2.21 4.94
N ARG A 23 -12.32 -3.39 4.97
CA ARG A 23 -13.52 -3.63 5.79
C ARG A 23 -13.17 -3.77 7.26
N ASP A 24 -12.02 -4.37 7.56
CA ASP A 24 -11.64 -4.72 8.92
C ASP A 24 -10.81 -3.63 9.62
N ASN A 25 -10.25 -2.66 8.87
CA ASN A 25 -9.43 -1.58 9.40
C ASN A 25 -10.27 -0.29 9.60
N PRO A 26 -10.47 0.18 10.85
CA PRO A 26 -11.19 1.42 11.14
C PRO A 26 -10.65 2.66 10.41
N ALA A 27 -9.34 2.73 10.16
CA ALA A 27 -8.72 3.85 9.47
C ALA A 27 -9.10 3.94 7.99
N LEU A 28 -9.48 2.82 7.38
CA LEU A 28 -9.84 2.73 5.96
C LEU A 28 -11.35 2.94 5.70
N GLY A 29 -12.12 3.20 6.76
CA GLY A 29 -13.51 3.64 6.74
C GLY A 29 -13.64 5.17 6.58
N ASP A 30 -14.33 5.80 7.52
CA ASP A 30 -14.60 7.26 7.59
C ASP A 30 -13.48 8.06 8.28
N GLY A 31 -12.30 7.46 8.46
CA GLY A 31 -11.14 8.08 9.08
C GLY A 31 -10.65 9.33 8.34
N THR A 32 -10.16 10.31 9.11
CA THR A 32 -9.53 11.53 8.57
C THR A 32 -8.24 11.19 7.84
N MET A 33 -8.06 11.77 6.66
CA MET A 33 -6.87 11.59 5.82
C MET A 33 -5.99 12.84 5.85
N THR A 34 -4.70 12.64 6.10
CA THR A 34 -3.68 13.70 6.06
C THR A 34 -2.58 13.30 5.09
N TRP A 35 -2.19 14.20 4.19
CA TRP A 35 -1.06 13.97 3.29
C TRP A 35 0.27 14.06 4.05
N HIS A 36 1.22 13.21 3.70
CA HIS A 36 2.61 13.34 4.11
C HIS A 36 3.39 14.12 3.07
N ASP A 37 4.34 14.94 3.52
CA ASP A 37 5.36 15.48 2.63
C ASP A 37 6.22 14.33 2.11
N ALA A 38 6.23 14.18 0.79
CA ALA A 38 7.01 13.16 0.10
C ALA A 38 7.67 13.78 -1.15
N PRO A 39 8.78 13.20 -1.64
CA PRO A 39 9.41 13.65 -2.87
C PRO A 39 8.47 13.60 -4.08
N ALA A 40 8.82 14.31 -5.15
CA ALA A 40 8.08 14.25 -6.39
C ALA A 40 7.97 12.80 -6.90
N GLY A 41 6.78 12.41 -7.34
CA GLY A 41 6.50 11.03 -7.76
C GLY A 41 6.10 10.09 -6.62
N ILE A 42 6.16 10.51 -5.35
CA ILE A 42 5.68 9.71 -4.22
C ILE A 42 4.36 10.30 -3.69
N LEU A 43 3.32 9.46 -3.62
CA LEU A 43 2.07 9.81 -2.96
C LEU A 43 1.99 9.07 -1.63
N ALA A 44 2.08 9.81 -0.52
CA ALA A 44 1.97 9.24 0.82
C ALA A 44 0.88 9.95 1.63
N PHE A 45 0.03 9.18 2.30
CA PHE A 45 -0.97 9.73 3.21
C PHE A 45 -1.19 8.84 4.44
N HIS A 46 -1.50 9.47 5.56
CA HIS A 46 -1.93 8.82 6.79
C HIS A 46 -3.44 8.84 6.92
N ARG A 47 -3.99 7.79 7.54
CA ARG A 47 -5.34 7.75 8.07
C ARG A 47 -5.32 7.28 9.50
N ALA A 48 -6.02 8.02 10.35
CA ALA A 48 -6.14 7.64 11.75
C ALA A 48 -7.18 6.51 11.93
N PRO A 49 -6.92 5.52 12.80
CA PRO A 49 -5.67 5.31 13.54
C PRO A 49 -4.65 4.44 12.76
N GLY A 50 -3.38 4.82 12.80
CA GLY A 50 -2.25 3.90 12.56
C GLY A 50 -2.12 3.32 11.16
N PHE A 51 -2.57 4.03 10.13
CA PHE A 51 -2.48 3.57 8.74
C PHE A 51 -1.74 4.57 7.87
N VAL A 52 -0.79 4.08 7.06
CA VAL A 52 -0.15 4.86 6.00
C VAL A 52 -0.25 4.11 4.68
N CYS A 53 -0.57 4.85 3.62
CA CYS A 53 -0.51 4.35 2.24
C CYS A 53 0.56 5.13 1.50
N VAL A 54 1.44 4.40 0.80
CA VAL A 54 2.47 4.96 -0.08
C VAL A 54 2.28 4.38 -1.47
N VAL A 55 2.33 5.23 -2.49
CA VAL A 55 2.33 4.85 -3.91
C VAL A 55 3.56 5.47 -4.55
N ASN A 56 4.40 4.63 -5.15
CA ASN A 56 5.57 5.07 -5.89
C ASN A 56 5.22 5.20 -7.38
N LEU A 57 5.09 6.45 -7.83
CA LEU A 57 4.86 6.83 -9.22
C LEU A 57 6.13 7.43 -9.86
N SER A 58 7.25 7.41 -9.14
CA SER A 58 8.56 7.83 -9.66
C SER A 58 9.21 6.69 -10.43
N ASP A 59 10.37 6.97 -11.02
CA ASP A 59 11.25 6.02 -11.69
C ASP A 59 12.35 5.46 -10.77
N GLU A 60 12.38 5.85 -9.49
CA GLU A 60 13.37 5.43 -8.51
C GLU A 60 12.72 4.64 -7.36
N ALA A 61 13.48 3.71 -6.77
CA ALA A 61 13.03 2.99 -5.58
C ALA A 61 12.94 3.94 -4.37
N TYR A 62 11.84 3.84 -3.62
CA TYR A 62 11.56 4.73 -2.49
C TYR A 62 11.70 4.04 -1.15
N GLN A 63 12.49 4.61 -0.23
CA GLN A 63 12.61 4.10 1.13
C GLN A 63 11.32 4.33 1.92
N LEU A 64 10.74 3.24 2.42
CA LEU A 64 9.51 3.32 3.17
C LEU A 64 9.70 4.09 4.49
N PRO A 65 8.70 4.87 4.91
CA PRO A 65 8.73 5.53 6.21
C PRO A 65 8.71 4.49 7.34
N ASP A 66 9.08 4.90 8.55
CA ASP A 66 9.01 4.06 9.75
C ASP A 66 7.60 3.45 9.91
N HIS A 67 7.56 2.13 10.12
CA HIS A 67 6.32 1.37 10.24
C HIS A 67 6.52 0.14 11.11
N THR A 68 5.41 -0.40 11.63
CA THR A 68 5.41 -1.61 12.46
C THR A 68 5.14 -2.88 11.66
N ALA A 69 4.38 -2.78 10.56
CA ALA A 69 4.09 -3.90 9.67
C ALA A 69 3.66 -3.45 8.27
N ILE A 70 4.01 -4.25 7.26
CA ILE A 70 3.43 -4.17 5.91
C ILE A 70 2.12 -4.96 5.89
N GLN A 71 1.02 -4.29 5.60
CA GLN A 71 -0.33 -4.87 5.54
C GLN A 71 -0.66 -5.41 4.15
N LEU A 72 -0.21 -4.70 3.11
CA LEU A 72 -0.44 -5.04 1.72
C LEU A 72 0.66 -4.42 0.87
N ALA A 73 1.18 -5.15 -0.11
CA ALA A 73 2.08 -4.61 -1.13
C ALA A 73 1.60 -5.08 -2.51
N SER A 74 1.56 -4.18 -3.49
CA SER A 74 1.20 -4.54 -4.87
C SER A 74 2.37 -5.13 -5.66
N GLY A 75 3.55 -5.21 -5.05
CA GLY A 75 4.75 -5.77 -5.63
C GLY A 75 5.80 -6.09 -4.56
N PRO A 76 6.98 -6.57 -4.97
CA PRO A 76 8.05 -6.90 -4.04
C PRO A 76 8.56 -5.65 -3.32
N ILE A 77 8.96 -5.84 -2.06
CA ILE A 77 9.66 -4.85 -1.25
C ILE A 77 10.98 -5.50 -0.85
N ALA A 78 12.10 -4.91 -1.28
CA ALA A 78 13.43 -5.39 -0.97
C ALA A 78 14.12 -4.37 -0.07
N ASP A 79 14.66 -4.80 1.07
CA ASP A 79 15.42 -3.93 1.99
C ASP A 79 14.69 -2.64 2.40
N GLY A 80 13.35 -2.70 2.54
CA GLY A 80 12.51 -1.54 2.89
C GLY A 80 12.24 -0.58 1.73
N LEU A 81 12.65 -0.92 0.51
CA LEU A 81 12.44 -0.12 -0.69
C LEU A 81 11.17 -0.55 -1.43
N LEU A 82 10.34 0.42 -1.78
CA LEU A 82 9.22 0.28 -2.68
C LEU A 82 9.67 0.62 -4.10
N GLU A 83 9.71 -0.40 -4.96
CA GLU A 83 10.03 -0.23 -6.37
C GLU A 83 8.99 0.66 -7.10
N PRO A 84 9.36 1.27 -8.25
CA PRO A 84 8.44 2.01 -9.12
C PRO A 84 7.16 1.25 -9.44
N GLU A 85 6.06 1.99 -9.67
CA GLU A 85 4.75 1.48 -10.08
C GLU A 85 4.05 0.58 -9.03
N HIS A 86 4.57 0.55 -7.80
CA HIS A 86 4.00 -0.21 -6.70
C HIS A 86 3.43 0.67 -5.59
N ALA A 87 2.53 0.07 -4.81
CA ALA A 87 1.89 0.67 -3.66
C ALA A 87 2.00 -0.25 -2.45
N VAL A 88 2.09 0.34 -1.27
CA VAL A 88 2.13 -0.38 0.00
C VAL A 88 1.20 0.25 1.03
N TRP A 89 0.59 -0.59 1.85
CA TRP A 89 -0.17 -0.22 3.03
C TRP A 89 0.62 -0.63 4.26
N LEU A 90 0.81 0.31 5.17
CA LEU A 90 1.63 0.17 6.37
C LEU A 90 0.77 0.38 7.62
N ALA A 91 1.05 -0.40 8.65
CA ALA A 91 0.63 -0.11 10.01
C ALA A 91 1.72 0.75 10.69
N VAL A 92 1.31 1.84 11.33
CA VAL A 92 2.21 2.78 12.05
C VAL A 92 1.75 2.99 13.49
#